data_AF-A0A1F7ARJ2-F1
#
_entry.id   AF-A0A1F7ARJ2-F1
#
_cell.length_a   1.000
_cell.length_b   1.000
_cell.length_c   1.000
_cell.angle_alpha   90.00
_cell.angle_beta   90.00
_cell.angle_gamma   90.00
#
_symmetry.space_group_name_H-M   'P 1'
#
loop_
_entity.id
_entity.type
_entity.pdbx_description
1 polymer ?
#
loop_
_entity_poly.entity_id
_entity_poly.type
_entity_poly.pdbx_seq_one_letter_code
_entity_poly.pdbx_strand_id
1 'polypeptide(L)' 'MLELQELRKIGQKELAKELATARKKLVQARNNLKTNQDKKSHMVKAYKKYIAQIHTVEKSTPKK' A
#
# COMPACT_ATOMS: atom_id res chain seq x y z
N MET A 1 0.66 -4.80 6.66
CA MET A 1 0.67 -3.39 6.22
C MET A 1 1.22 -2.63 7.40
N LEU A 2 2.15 -1.71 7.19
CA LEU A 2 2.70 -0.92 8.29
C LEU A 2 1.66 0.11 8.76
N GLU A 3 1.75 0.52 10.02
CA GLU A 3 0.94 1.62 10.52
C GLU A 3 1.48 2.97 10.01
N LEU A 4 0.63 4.00 10.02
CA LEU A 4 1.00 5.35 9.57
C LEU A 4 2.22 5.90 10.32
N GLN A 5 2.35 5.59 11.62
CA GLN A 5 3.49 6.00 12.43
C GLN A 5 4.79 5.33 11.97
N GLU A 6 4.73 4.06 11.54
CA GLU A 6 5.88 3.33 11.03
C GLU A 6 6.28 3.82 9.63
N LEU A 7 5.30 4.09 8.77
CA LEU A 7 5.53 4.67 7.45
C LEU A 7 6.31 6.00 7.51
N ARG A 8 6.10 6.81 8.56
CA ARG A 8 6.83 8.06 8.78
C ARG A 8 8.27 7.87 9.27
N LYS A 9 8.57 6.72 9.88
CA LYS A 9 9.89 6.41 10.45
C LYS A 9 10.82 5.77 9.42
N ILE A 10 10.26 5.08 8.41
CA ILE A 10 11.05 4.43 7.36
C ILE A 10 11.56 5.44 6.32
N GLY A 11 12.73 5.16 5.75
CA GLY A 11 13.34 6.01 4.72
C GLY A 11 12.62 5.94 3.37
N GLN A 12 12.88 6.91 2.49
CA GLN A 12 12.23 7.02 1.18
C GLN A 12 12.42 5.78 0.28
N LYS A 13 13.60 5.12 0.36
CA LYS A 13 13.86 3.87 -0.36
C LYS A 13 12.97 2.72 0.13
N GLU A 14 12.72 2.65 1.43
CA GLU A 14 11.84 1.63 2.02
C GLU A 14 10.36 1.92 1.72
N LEU A 15 9.95 3.21 1.76
CA LEU A 15 8.63 3.64 1.29
C LEU A 15 8.35 3.21 -0.15
N ALA A 16 9.32 3.39 -1.05
CA ALA A 16 9.20 2.98 -2.44
C ALA A 16 9.05 1.45 -2.60
N LYS A 17 9.79 0.66 -1.79
CA LYS A 17 9.63 -0.80 -1.76
C LYS A 17 8.26 -1.21 -1.25
N GLU A 18 7.79 -0.60 -0.16
CA GLU A 18 6.46 -0.89 0.39
C GLU A 18 5.34 -0.51 -0.57
N LEU A 19 5.48 0.60 -1.29
CA LEU A 19 4.57 1.01 -2.34
C LEU A 19 4.51 -0.01 -3.48
N ALA A 20 5.67 -0.52 -3.93
CA ALA A 20 5.73 -1.56 -4.95
C ALA A 20 5.04 -2.86 -4.48
N THR A 21 5.30 -3.27 -3.23
CA THR A 21 4.68 -4.44 -2.61
C THR A 21 3.16 -4.27 -2.48
N ALA A 22 2.69 -3.11 -2.01
CA ALA A 22 1.28 -2.80 -1.86
C ALA A 22 0.54 -2.82 -3.21
N ARG A 23 1.16 -2.29 -4.28
CA ARG A 23 0.61 -2.35 -5.64
C ARG A 23 0.50 -3.78 -6.15
N LYS A 24 1.53 -4.62 -5.96
CA LYS A 24 1.47 -6.04 -6.34
C LYS A 24 0.33 -6.77 -5.62
N LYS A 25 0.22 -6.59 -4.31
CA LYS A 25 -0.85 -7.18 -3.48
C LYS A 25 -2.24 -6.68 -3.88
N LEU A 26 -2.36 -5.42 -4.28
CA LEU A 26 -3.62 -4.86 -4.80
C LEU A 26 -4.03 -5.53 -6.12
N VAL A 27 -3.08 -5.74 -7.05
CA VAL A 27 -3.35 -6.46 -8.31
C VAL A 27 -3.77 -7.90 -8.03
N GLN A 28 -3.06 -8.59 -7.14
CA GLN A 28 -3.41 -9.94 -6.73
C GLN A 28 -4.81 -10.00 -6.10
N ALA A 29 -5.13 -9.09 -5.18
CA ALA A 29 -6.46 -9.04 -4.55
C ALA A 29 -7.58 -8.74 -5.56
N ARG A 30 -7.31 -7.90 -6.57
CA ARG A 30 -8.25 -7.66 -7.69
C ARG A 30 -8.45 -8.90 -8.53
N ASN A 31 -7.37 -9.61 -8.87
CA ASN A 31 -7.44 -10.83 -9.65
C ASN A 31 -8.21 -11.92 -8.90
N ASN A 32 -7.93 -12.13 -7.61
CA ASN A 32 -8.62 -13.12 -6.79
C ASN A 32 -10.12 -12.85 -6.67
N LEU A 33 -10.53 -11.57 -6.61
CA LEU A 33 -11.95 -11.21 -6.65
C LEU A 33 -12.57 -11.46 -8.02
N LYS A 34 -11.85 -11.13 -9.09
CA LYS A 34 -12.31 -11.35 -10.47
C LYS A 34 -12.47 -12.83 -10.80
N THR A 35 -11.57 -13.67 -10.30
CA THR A 35 -11.59 -15.13 -10.49
C THR A 35 -12.45 -15.86 -9.46
N ASN A 36 -13.15 -15.13 -8.56
CA ASN A 36 -13.90 -15.69 -7.43
C ASN A 36 -13.09 -16.63 -6.51
N GLN A 37 -11.75 -16.58 -6.59
CA GLN A 37 -10.86 -17.38 -5.74
C GLN A 37 -10.87 -16.90 -4.29
N ASP A 38 -11.10 -15.61 -4.06
CA ASP A 38 -11.26 -15.05 -2.70
C ASP A 38 -12.23 -13.86 -2.73
N LYS A 39 -13.29 -13.92 -1.89
CA LYS A 39 -14.34 -12.88 -1.80
C LYS A 39 -13.98 -11.71 -0.89
N LYS A 40 -12.74 -11.61 -0.41
CA LYS A 40 -12.28 -10.53 0.49
C LYS A 40 -12.14 -9.17 -0.21
N SER A 41 -13.26 -8.58 -0.60
CA SER A 41 -13.33 -7.26 -1.26
C SER A 41 -12.76 -6.13 -0.39
N HIS A 42 -12.81 -6.29 0.93
CA HIS A 42 -12.21 -5.36 1.89
C HIS A 42 -10.69 -5.25 1.73
N MET A 43 -10.01 -6.31 1.24
CA MET A 43 -8.56 -6.27 1.05
C MET A 43 -8.16 -5.30 -0.06
N VAL A 44 -8.95 -5.19 -1.13
CA VAL A 44 -8.71 -4.18 -2.18
C VAL A 44 -8.85 -2.78 -1.61
N LYS A 45 -9.87 -2.53 -0.77
CA LYS A 45 -10.04 -1.23 -0.11
C LYS A 45 -8.88 -0.93 0.84
N ALA A 46 -8.43 -1.92 1.61
CA ALA A 46 -7.31 -1.79 2.54
C ALA A 46 -6.00 -1.46 1.79
N TYR A 47 -5.66 -2.17 0.72
CA TYR A 47 -4.46 -1.88 -0.07
C TYR A 47 -4.53 -0.51 -0.75
N LYS A 48 -5.71 -0.09 -1.25
CA LYS A 48 -5.88 1.28 -1.79
C LYS A 48 -5.61 2.34 -0.73
N LYS A 49 -6.19 2.17 0.46
CA LYS A 49 -5.97 3.08 1.60
C LYS A 49 -4.49 3.14 1.98
N TYR A 50 -3.84 1.98 2.04
CA TYR A 50 -2.42 1.89 2.37
C TYR A 50 -1.52 2.61 1.35
N ILE A 51 -1.78 2.45 0.06
CA ILE A 51 -1.05 3.20 -0.99
C ILE A 51 -1.25 4.71 -0.84
N ALA A 52 -2.47 5.16 -0.52
CA ALA A 52 -2.74 6.58 -0.28
C ALA A 52 -1.99 7.12 0.95
N GLN A 53 -1.88 6.32 2.02
CA GLN A 53 -1.09 6.67 3.20
C GLN A 53 0.40 6.82 2.85
N ILE A 54 0.95 5.91 2.05
CA ILE A 54 2.34 5.99 1.58
C ILE A 54 2.58 7.27 0.78
N HIS A 55 1.74 7.58 -0.22
CA HIS A 55 1.87 8.81 -0.99
C HIS A 55 1.75 10.07 -0.12
N THR A 56 0.88 10.03 0.90
CA THR A 56 0.73 11.15 1.85
C THR A 56 2.03 11.37 2.61
N VAL A 57 2.66 10.30 3.11
CA VAL A 57 3.95 10.37 3.81
C VAL A 57 5.05 10.85 2.86
N GLU A 58 5.11 10.35 1.62
CA GLU A 58 6.08 10.81 0.62
C GLU A 58 5.94 12.32 0.33
N LYS A 59 4.72 12.83 0.24
CA LYS A 59 4.46 14.25 0.01
C LYS A 59 4.76 15.11 1.23
N SER A 60 4.51 14.59 2.44
CA SER A 60 4.80 15.28 3.70
C SER A 60 6.28 15.27 4.09
N THR A 61 7.09 14.39 3.48
CA THR A 61 8.53 14.32 3.76
C THR A 61 9.26 15.13 2.68
N PRO A 62 9.80 16.32 2.99
CA PRO A 62 10.52 17.11 2.01
C PRO A 62 11.74 16.34 1.51
N LYS A 63 11.93 16.28 0.19
CA LYS A 63 13.18 15.81 -0.42
C LYS A 63 14.30 16.71 0.08
N LYS A 64 15.10 16.20 1.02
CA LYS A 64 16.31 16.86 1.52
C LYS A 64 17.44 16.68 0.52
#